data_AF-A0A8H7PWT9-F1
#
_entry.id   AF-A0A8H7PWT9-F1
#
_cell.length_a   1.000
_cell.length_b   1.000
_cell.length_c   1.000
_cell.angle_alpha   90.00
_cell.angle_beta   90.00
_cell.angle_gamma   90.00
#
_symmetry.space_group_name_H-M   'P 1'
#
loop_
_entity.id
_entity.type
_entity.pdbx_description
1 polymer ?
#
loop_
_entity_poly.entity_id
_entity_poly.type
_entity_poly.pdbx_seq_one_letter_code
_entity_poly.pdbx_strand_id
1 'polypeptide(L)'
;MEHLNNQSETKENDISDYEMRRQKNILDNQSLLKDLGLLDAVRKRAPVQEIEMSIGNSYKYGGKKLRANHYKAKVKEINLEKRVSRRLLGQAPEDVTNLEHILDDNDKRRNIEISDLSIALDPSTSVWRGKKQHTGYLAEIPVPKCVNIPLTLASIGTTIWELGELERGTGRKKYWSGRGCMFRHPYPIGYRASKLAFGEMYTMTISKGETGPVFTVEGESSGKIFKGFTPTAPWTEACKKSKSQGTRVSGPLFYGFSDAITMKLLEEMDGYEEASLPEEEEENQEEE
;
A
#
# COMPACT_ATOMS: atom_id res chain seq x y z
N MET A 1 41.44 51.94 36.54
CA MET A 1 40.71 51.06 37.47
C MET A 1 39.24 51.40 37.35
N GLU A 2 38.28 50.51 37.16
CA GLU A 2 38.20 49.06 36.97
C GLU A 2 36.72 48.80 36.60
N HIS A 3 36.50 47.99 35.56
CA HIS A 3 35.38 47.04 35.34
C HIS A 3 33.90 47.48 35.47
N LEU A 4 33.14 47.55 34.35
CA LEU A 4 32.37 46.46 33.71
C LEU A 4 31.32 45.80 34.63
N ASN A 5 30.04 45.98 34.31
CA ASN A 5 29.06 44.89 34.47
C ASN A 5 27.92 45.00 33.44
N ASN A 6 28.19 44.45 32.25
CA ASN A 6 27.16 44.04 31.31
C ASN A 6 26.55 42.74 31.85
N GLN A 7 25.32 42.79 32.34
CA GLN A 7 24.53 41.60 32.60
C GLN A 7 24.03 41.05 31.26
N SER A 8 24.80 40.13 30.68
CA SER A 8 24.31 39.20 29.68
C SER A 8 23.59 38.06 30.40
N GLU A 9 22.26 38.14 30.50
CA GLU A 9 21.42 36.99 30.83
C GLU A 9 21.54 35.95 29.70
N THR A 10 22.42 34.98 29.88
CA THR A 10 22.39 33.72 29.13
C THR A 10 21.16 32.95 29.59
N LYS A 11 20.12 32.94 28.76
CA LYS A 11 19.01 31.98 28.86
C LYS A 11 19.61 30.58 28.67
N GLU A 12 19.84 29.88 29.77
CA GLU A 12 20.07 28.44 29.75
C GLU A 12 18.81 27.79 29.17
N ASN A 13 18.93 27.24 27.97
CA ASN A 13 17.91 26.38 27.39
C ASN A 13 17.87 25.11 28.24
N ASP A 14 16.94 25.05 29.20
CA ASP A 14 16.58 23.81 29.88
C ASP A 14 16.13 22.80 28.81
N ILE A 15 17.03 21.89 28.47
CA ILE A 15 16.77 20.80 27.54
C ILE A 15 15.71 19.92 28.22
N SER A 16 14.50 19.93 27.66
CA SER A 16 13.37 19.14 28.15
C SER A 16 13.79 17.68 28.35
N ASP A 17 13.32 17.03 29.44
CA ASP A 17 13.59 15.61 29.74
C ASP A 17 13.31 14.68 28.54
N TYR A 18 12.35 15.07 27.70
CA TYR A 18 12.06 14.40 26.44
C TYR A 18 13.22 14.46 25.44
N GLU A 19 13.88 15.61 25.26
CA GLU A 19 15.03 15.75 24.38
C GLU A 19 16.23 14.96 24.88
N MET A 20 16.48 14.95 26.20
CA MET A 20 17.53 14.11 26.78
C MET A 20 17.27 12.62 26.52
N ARG A 21 16.03 12.15 26.74
CA ARG A 21 15.65 10.74 26.49
C ARG A 21 15.75 10.38 25.02
N ARG A 22 15.39 11.30 24.12
CA ARG A 22 15.54 11.13 22.68
C ARG A 22 16.99 11.02 22.26
N GLN A 23 17.87 11.89 22.77
CA GLN A 23 19.30 11.84 22.47
C GLN A 23 19.92 10.52 22.93
N LYS A 24 19.56 10.06 24.14
CA LYS A 24 19.98 8.75 24.65
C LYS A 24 19.54 7.61 23.73
N ASN A 25 18.27 7.56 23.33
CA ASN A 25 17.76 6.54 22.41
C ASN A 25 18.45 6.58 21.03
N ILE A 26 18.82 7.76 20.54
CA ILE A 26 19.57 7.89 19.28
C ILE A 26 20.97 7.29 19.42
N LEU A 27 21.65 7.56 20.53
CA LEU A 27 22.97 7.00 20.81
C LEU A 27 22.93 5.48 21.00
N ASP A 28 21.92 4.97 21.72
CA ASP A 28 21.72 3.53 21.93
C ASP A 28 21.42 2.80 20.61
N ASN A 29 20.64 3.42 19.71
CA ASN A 29 20.42 2.86 18.37
C ASN A 29 21.69 2.92 17.50
N GLN A 30 22.51 3.97 17.65
CA GLN A 30 23.78 4.06 16.93
C GLN A 30 24.80 3.02 17.41
N SER A 31 24.85 2.73 18.72
CA SER A 31 25.69 1.64 19.24
C SER A 31 25.19 0.28 18.75
N LEU A 32 23.88 0.03 18.79
CA LEU A 32 23.28 -1.20 18.29
C LEU A 32 23.59 -1.43 16.80
N LEU A 33 23.50 -0.38 15.98
CA LEU A 33 23.84 -0.46 14.55
C LEU A 33 25.34 -0.69 14.31
N LYS A 34 26.20 -0.27 15.25
CA LYS A 34 27.64 -0.51 15.22
C LYS A 34 27.94 -1.98 15.55
N ASP A 35 27.32 -2.49 16.60
CA ASP A 35 27.49 -3.88 17.05
C ASP A 35 26.97 -4.88 16.01
N LEU A 36 25.92 -4.50 15.26
CA LEU A 36 25.38 -5.28 14.15
C LEU A 36 26.15 -5.11 12.82
N GLY A 37 27.20 -4.30 12.78
CA GLY A 37 28.02 -4.07 11.57
C GLY A 37 27.32 -3.32 10.43
N LEU A 38 26.21 -2.63 10.71
CA LEU A 38 25.37 -1.96 9.70
C LEU A 38 25.78 -0.51 9.41
N LEU A 39 26.62 0.10 10.26
CA LEU A 39 27.05 1.49 10.11
C LEU A 39 27.93 1.74 8.87
N ASP A 40 28.70 0.75 8.42
CA ASP A 40 29.55 0.88 7.24
C ASP A 40 28.77 0.81 5.91
N ALA A 41 27.54 0.27 5.93
CA ALA A 41 26.65 0.25 4.77
C ALA A 41 26.01 1.62 4.48
N VAL A 42 25.85 2.46 5.51
CA VAL A 42 25.25 3.81 5.38
C VAL A 42 26.25 4.84 4.85
N ARG A 43 27.54 4.72 5.20
CA ARG A 43 28.60 5.65 4.77
C ARG A 43 29.05 5.49 3.32
N LYS A 44 28.68 4.42 2.62
CA LYS A 44 28.98 4.23 1.18
C LYS A 44 28.05 5.00 0.24
N ARG A 45 27.12 5.81 0.76
CA ARG A 45 26.42 6.84 -0.03
C ARG A 45 27.13 8.18 0.18
N ALA A 46 27.46 8.83 -0.93
CA ALA A 46 28.23 10.08 -1.00
C ALA A 46 27.75 11.15 0.02
N PRO A 47 28.67 11.98 0.55
CA PRO A 47 28.32 12.98 1.54
C PRO A 47 27.32 13.99 0.98
N VAL A 48 26.21 14.15 1.70
CA VAL A 48 25.29 15.28 1.51
C VAL A 48 26.03 16.52 1.99
N GLN A 49 26.40 17.40 1.05
CA GLN A 49 26.86 18.74 1.38
C GLN A 49 25.73 19.49 2.09
N GLU A 50 26.03 20.09 3.23
CA GLU A 50 25.15 21.05 3.91
C GLU A 50 24.89 22.21 2.95
N ILE A 51 23.68 22.31 2.43
CA ILE A 51 23.24 23.45 1.64
C ILE A 51 22.80 24.52 2.65
N GLU A 52 23.70 25.46 2.94
CA GLU A 52 23.32 26.76 3.47
C GLU A 52 22.40 27.45 2.44
N MET A 53 21.16 27.73 2.86
CA MET A 53 20.20 28.45 2.03
C MET A 53 20.53 29.95 2.01
N SER A 54 21.34 30.38 1.04
CA SER A 54 21.43 31.79 0.65
C SER A 54 20.40 32.11 -0.44
N ILE A 55 19.53 33.07 -0.15
CA ILE A 55 18.55 33.65 -1.09
C ILE A 55 19.31 34.44 -2.17
N GLY A 56 19.19 34.06 -3.45
CA GLY A 56 19.63 34.93 -4.55
C GLY A 56 19.94 34.27 -5.89
N ASN A 57 19.17 34.67 -6.90
CA ASN A 57 19.43 34.70 -8.35
C ASN A 57 19.49 33.41 -9.21
N SER A 58 18.50 33.42 -10.11
CA SER A 58 18.35 32.81 -11.43
C SER A 58 19.57 32.18 -12.12
N TYR A 59 19.43 30.89 -12.44
CA TYR A 59 20.09 30.29 -13.59
C TYR A 59 19.07 29.52 -14.44
N LYS A 60 18.99 29.94 -15.71
CA LYS A 60 18.17 29.37 -16.77
C LYS A 60 18.81 28.06 -17.24
N TYR A 61 18.08 26.95 -17.19
CA TYR A 61 18.33 25.80 -18.05
C TYR A 61 17.06 25.45 -18.83
N GLY A 62 17.23 25.27 -20.14
CA GLY A 62 16.16 25.05 -21.11
C GLY A 62 15.46 23.72 -20.89
N GLY A 63 14.23 23.79 -20.39
CA GLY A 63 13.27 22.68 -20.37
C GLY A 63 12.16 22.94 -21.37
N LYS A 64 11.83 21.92 -22.17
CA LYS A 64 10.78 21.93 -23.20
C LYS A 64 9.45 22.45 -22.63
N LYS A 65 8.77 23.30 -23.41
CA LYS A 65 7.48 23.96 -23.06
C LYS A 65 6.40 22.93 -22.74
N LEU A 66 6.09 22.72 -21.46
CA LEU A 66 4.81 22.16 -21.03
C LEU A 66 3.73 23.23 -21.26
N ARG A 67 2.70 22.90 -22.04
CA ARG A 67 1.51 23.73 -22.22
C ARG A 67 0.81 23.88 -20.87
N ALA A 68 0.86 25.09 -20.32
CA ALA A 68 0.19 25.44 -19.08
C ALA A 68 -1.33 25.55 -19.32
N ASN A 69 -2.09 24.54 -18.88
CA ASN A 69 -3.52 24.69 -18.70
C ASN A 69 -3.77 25.55 -17.46
N HIS A 70 -4.40 26.68 -17.71
CA HIS A 70 -4.64 27.78 -16.78
C HIS A 70 -5.76 27.38 -15.81
N TYR A 71 -5.44 26.66 -14.74
CA TYR A 71 -6.35 26.53 -13.60
C TYR A 71 -6.12 27.70 -12.65
N LYS A 72 -7.04 28.67 -12.66
CA LYS A 72 -7.13 29.72 -11.63
C LYS A 72 -7.52 29.06 -10.30
N ALA A 73 -6.54 28.57 -9.56
CA ALA A 73 -6.73 28.21 -8.16
C ALA A 73 -6.89 29.51 -7.35
N LYS A 74 -8.06 29.72 -6.73
CA LYS A 74 -8.23 30.75 -5.71
C LYS A 74 -7.31 30.38 -4.53
N VAL A 75 -6.24 31.16 -4.34
CA VAL A 75 -5.38 31.09 -3.16
C VAL A 75 -6.25 31.47 -1.96
N LYS A 76 -6.64 30.48 -1.16
CA LYS A 76 -7.05 30.75 0.23
C LYS A 76 -5.79 31.14 0.98
N GLU A 77 -5.77 32.31 1.60
CA GLU A 77 -4.72 32.67 2.56
C GLU A 77 -4.65 31.58 3.63
N ILE A 78 -3.56 30.82 3.59
CA ILE A 78 -3.23 29.86 4.64
C ILE A 78 -2.60 30.69 5.75
N ASN A 79 -3.29 30.82 6.87
CA ASN A 79 -2.74 31.40 8.08
C ASN A 79 -1.59 30.49 8.56
N LEU A 80 -0.35 30.87 8.23
CA LEU A 80 0.89 30.12 8.48
C LEU A 80 1.31 30.13 9.95
N GLU A 81 0.69 30.96 10.79
CA GLU A 81 1.09 31.14 12.20
C GLU A 81 0.63 29.99 13.11
N LYS A 82 -0.25 29.09 12.64
CA LYS A 82 -0.81 28.00 13.48
C LYS A 82 -0.30 26.60 13.17
N ARG A 83 0.75 26.44 12.35
CA ARG A 83 1.24 25.11 11.94
C ARG A 83 2.71 24.86 12.26
N VAL A 84 3.15 25.26 13.45
CA VAL A 84 4.40 24.72 14.01
C VAL A 84 4.08 23.34 14.57
N SER A 85 4.71 22.29 14.03
CA SER A 85 4.48 20.93 14.51
C SER A 85 4.89 20.83 15.99
N ARG A 86 4.09 20.15 16.83
CA ARG A 86 4.39 19.94 18.27
C ARG A 86 5.79 19.35 18.52
N ARG A 87 6.30 18.59 17.55
CA ARG A 87 7.65 18.02 17.51
C ARG A 87 8.76 19.09 17.44
N LEU A 88 8.50 20.22 16.77
CA LEU A 88 9.41 21.37 16.73
C LEU A 88 9.31 22.23 18.00
N LEU A 89 8.30 22.00 18.85
CA LEU A 89 8.05 22.73 20.10
C LEU A 89 8.49 21.95 21.35
N GLY A 90 9.18 20.81 21.19
CA GLY A 90 9.65 19.99 22.32
C GLY A 90 8.54 19.36 23.17
N GLN A 91 7.29 19.37 22.71
CA GLN A 91 6.16 18.79 23.44
C GLN A 91 6.15 17.27 23.31
N ALA A 92 5.97 16.57 24.43
CA ALA A 92 5.76 15.13 24.43
C ALA A 92 4.50 14.77 23.62
N PRO A 93 4.50 13.63 22.89
CA PRO A 93 3.27 13.12 22.31
C PRO A 93 2.26 12.87 23.43
N GLU A 94 0.98 13.13 23.17
CA GLU A 94 -0.08 12.67 24.08
C GLU A 94 0.05 11.16 24.22
N ASP A 95 -0.06 10.67 25.46
CA ASP A 95 -0.07 9.25 25.77
C ASP A 95 -1.17 8.60 24.93
N VAL A 96 -0.76 7.99 23.82
CA VAL A 96 -1.60 7.07 23.07
C VAL A 96 -1.87 5.95 24.04
N THR A 97 -3.08 5.98 24.60
CA THR A 97 -3.68 4.94 25.44
C THR A 97 -3.08 3.58 25.10
N ASN A 98 -2.46 2.97 26.11
CA ASN A 98 -1.89 1.63 26.10
C ASN A 98 -2.59 0.73 25.06
N LEU A 99 -1.91 0.43 23.95
CA LEU A 99 -2.46 -0.42 22.87
C LEU A 99 -2.90 -1.79 23.41
N GLU A 100 -2.34 -2.21 24.55
CA GLU A 100 -2.71 -3.44 25.25
C GLU A 100 -4.17 -3.48 25.73
N HIS A 101 -4.82 -2.33 25.89
CA HIS A 101 -6.22 -2.23 26.32
C HIS A 101 -7.21 -2.17 25.14
N ILE A 102 -6.71 -2.10 23.90
CA ILE A 102 -7.51 -2.05 22.66
C ILE A 102 -7.52 -3.41 21.95
N LEU A 103 -6.52 -4.27 22.20
CA LEU A 103 -6.48 -5.63 21.68
C LEU A 103 -7.31 -6.55 22.58
N ASP A 104 -8.47 -6.97 22.07
CA ASP A 104 -9.30 -8.03 22.64
C ASP A 104 -8.47 -9.33 22.75
N ASP A 105 -8.74 -10.17 23.75
CA ASP A 105 -7.96 -11.40 24.00
C ASP A 105 -7.99 -12.36 22.80
N ASN A 106 -8.99 -12.22 21.92
CA ASN A 106 -9.06 -12.91 20.63
C ASN A 106 -7.93 -12.53 19.64
N ASP A 107 -7.50 -11.27 19.62
CA ASP A 107 -6.43 -10.83 18.71
C ASP A 107 -5.04 -11.25 19.23
N LYS A 108 -4.87 -11.35 20.55
CA LYS A 108 -3.66 -11.95 21.16
C LYS A 108 -3.56 -13.45 20.85
N ARG A 109 -4.68 -14.18 20.93
CA ARG A 109 -4.72 -15.61 20.59
C ARG A 109 -4.42 -15.87 19.10
N ARG A 110 -4.96 -15.06 18.18
CA ARG A 110 -4.65 -15.17 16.75
C ARG A 110 -3.18 -14.94 16.43
N ASN A 111 -2.53 -13.97 17.09
CA ASN A 111 -1.11 -13.71 16.85
C ASN A 111 -0.20 -14.81 17.41
N ILE A 112 -0.59 -15.49 18.50
CA ILE A 112 0.14 -16.63 19.06
C ILE A 112 -0.07 -17.91 18.21
N GLU A 113 -1.29 -18.12 17.66
CA GLU A 113 -1.57 -19.24 16.74
C GLU A 113 -0.77 -19.16 15.43
N ILE A 114 -0.38 -17.94 14.99
CA ILE A 114 0.42 -17.76 13.78
C ILE A 114 1.89 -18.19 13.99
N SER A 115 2.42 -18.14 15.21
CA SER A 115 3.84 -18.45 15.48
C SER A 115 4.13 -19.93 15.74
N ASP A 116 3.14 -20.73 16.15
CA ASP A 116 3.34 -22.12 16.60
C ASP A 116 2.81 -23.20 15.62
N LEU A 117 2.58 -22.83 14.35
CA LEU A 117 2.27 -23.77 13.28
C LEU A 117 3.51 -24.60 12.87
N SER A 118 3.92 -25.51 13.75
CA SER A 118 4.60 -26.74 13.35
C SER A 118 3.58 -27.62 12.63
N ILE A 119 3.39 -27.35 11.33
CA ILE A 119 2.38 -27.98 10.49
C ILE A 119 2.78 -29.45 10.27
N ALA A 120 2.24 -30.36 11.08
CA ALA A 120 1.88 -31.67 10.56
C ALA A 120 0.82 -31.40 9.48
N LEU A 121 1.20 -31.48 8.20
CA LEU A 121 0.27 -31.24 7.09
C LEU A 121 -0.87 -32.25 7.20
N ASP A 122 -2.06 -31.76 7.58
CA ASP A 122 -3.30 -32.51 7.38
C ASP A 122 -3.33 -32.93 5.90
N PRO A 123 -3.59 -34.20 5.57
CA PRO A 123 -3.72 -34.65 4.18
C PRO A 123 -4.78 -33.89 3.38
N SER A 124 -5.65 -33.10 4.00
CA SER A 124 -6.59 -32.20 3.34
C SER A 124 -6.00 -30.85 2.88
N THR A 125 -4.77 -30.52 3.31
CA THR A 125 -4.09 -29.25 3.04
C THR A 125 -2.97 -29.38 2.01
N SER A 126 -2.73 -28.31 1.27
CA SER A 126 -1.63 -28.11 0.33
C SER A 126 -0.90 -26.83 0.69
N VAL A 127 0.29 -26.60 0.12
CA VAL A 127 1.02 -25.35 0.32
C VAL A 127 0.96 -24.54 -0.97
N TRP A 128 0.32 -23.38 -0.92
CA TRP A 128 0.43 -22.39 -1.99
C TRP A 128 1.73 -21.61 -1.83
N ARG A 129 2.46 -21.40 -2.93
CA ARG A 129 3.72 -20.66 -2.96
C ARG A 129 3.60 -19.47 -3.89
N GLY A 130 3.70 -18.26 -3.34
CA GLY A 130 3.60 -17.03 -4.10
C GLY A 130 4.75 -16.07 -3.85
N LYS A 131 5.32 -15.51 -4.92
CA LYS A 131 6.36 -14.48 -4.81
C LYS A 131 5.73 -13.11 -4.61
N LYS A 132 6.05 -12.44 -3.48
CA LYS A 132 5.62 -11.06 -3.22
C LYS A 132 6.34 -10.10 -4.18
N GLN A 133 5.61 -9.28 -4.93
CA GLN A 133 6.21 -8.43 -5.97
C GLN A 133 7.14 -7.35 -5.42
N HIS A 134 6.83 -6.77 -4.26
CA HIS A 134 7.55 -5.63 -3.69
C HIS A 134 8.82 -6.03 -2.93
N THR A 135 8.81 -7.19 -2.26
CA THR A 135 9.93 -7.70 -1.44
C THR A 135 10.72 -8.79 -2.14
N GLY A 136 10.14 -9.45 -3.16
CA GLY A 136 10.70 -10.65 -3.77
C GLY A 136 10.63 -11.90 -2.89
N TYR A 137 10.12 -11.77 -1.65
CA TYR A 137 9.99 -12.86 -0.69
C TYR A 137 9.02 -13.94 -1.19
N LEU A 138 9.39 -15.20 -1.01
CA LEU A 138 8.53 -16.34 -1.29
C LEU A 138 7.62 -16.59 -0.09
N ALA A 139 6.32 -16.35 -0.25
CA ALA A 139 5.32 -16.71 0.73
C ALA A 139 4.91 -18.18 0.54
N GLU A 140 4.91 -18.94 1.63
CA GLU A 140 4.41 -20.31 1.67
C GLU A 140 3.25 -20.33 2.65
N ILE A 141 2.05 -20.62 2.16
CA ILE A 141 0.80 -20.51 2.94
C ILE A 141 0.06 -21.84 2.80
N PRO A 142 -0.28 -22.52 3.91
CA PRO A 142 -1.13 -23.70 3.85
C PRO A 142 -2.54 -23.29 3.39
N VAL A 143 -3.03 -23.96 2.35
CA VAL A 143 -4.36 -23.76 1.77
C VAL A 143 -5.06 -25.12 1.60
N PRO A 144 -6.40 -25.19 1.63
CA PRO A 144 -7.11 -26.45 1.35
C PRO A 144 -6.74 -27.01 -0.04
N LYS A 145 -6.70 -28.34 -0.18
CA LYS A 145 -6.37 -28.99 -1.46
C LYS A 145 -7.40 -28.73 -2.55
N CYS A 146 -8.67 -28.74 -2.18
CA CYS A 146 -9.78 -28.52 -3.10
C CYS A 146 -10.60 -27.36 -2.57
N VAL A 147 -10.77 -26.32 -3.37
CA VAL A 147 -11.53 -25.12 -3.02
C VAL A 147 -12.61 -24.95 -4.07
N ASN A 148 -13.87 -24.87 -3.63
CA ASN A 148 -15.01 -24.65 -4.51
C ASN A 148 -15.66 -23.30 -4.19
N ILE A 149 -16.22 -22.66 -5.22
CA ILE A 149 -17.04 -21.46 -5.10
C ILE A 149 -18.53 -21.83 -5.10
N PRO A 150 -19.42 -21.04 -4.47
CA PRO A 150 -19.14 -19.78 -3.77
C PRO A 150 -18.40 -19.96 -2.45
N LEU A 151 -17.48 -19.03 -2.13
CA LEU A 151 -16.67 -19.06 -0.92
C LEU A 151 -16.45 -17.66 -0.35
N THR A 152 -16.58 -17.52 0.97
CA THR A 152 -16.17 -16.31 1.69
C THR A 152 -14.75 -16.43 2.22
N LEU A 153 -13.88 -15.52 1.78
CA LEU A 153 -12.50 -15.43 2.27
C LEU A 153 -12.50 -14.84 3.68
N ALA A 154 -12.11 -15.65 4.69
CA ALA A 154 -12.13 -15.21 6.09
C ALA A 154 -11.18 -14.03 6.38
N SER A 155 -10.06 -13.94 5.67
CA SER A 155 -9.02 -12.91 5.82
C SER A 155 -9.49 -11.51 5.43
N ILE A 156 -10.40 -11.42 4.46
CA ILE A 156 -10.80 -10.16 3.82
C ILE A 156 -12.30 -9.90 4.02
N GLY A 157 -13.12 -10.93 4.17
CA GLY A 157 -14.59 -10.83 4.18
C GLY A 157 -15.16 -10.52 2.79
N THR A 158 -14.57 -11.09 1.75
CA THR A 158 -15.07 -11.03 0.36
C THR A 158 -15.59 -12.41 -0.02
N THR A 159 -16.81 -12.48 -0.55
CA THR A 159 -17.42 -13.72 -1.06
C THR A 159 -17.22 -13.79 -2.56
N ILE A 160 -16.51 -14.80 -3.03
CA ILE A 160 -16.34 -15.09 -4.46
C ILE A 160 -17.51 -15.95 -4.91
N TRP A 161 -18.18 -15.55 -5.98
CA TRP A 161 -19.32 -16.26 -6.56
C TRP A 161 -18.95 -16.96 -7.86
N GLU A 162 -18.21 -16.28 -8.73
CA GLU A 162 -17.79 -16.79 -10.04
C GLU A 162 -16.35 -16.36 -10.29
N LEU A 163 -15.51 -17.29 -10.79
CA LEU A 163 -14.14 -16.97 -11.14
C LEU A 163 -14.02 -16.35 -12.53
N GLY A 164 -14.94 -16.65 -13.46
CA GLY A 164 -14.86 -16.18 -14.85
C GLY A 164 -13.89 -17.00 -15.70
N GLU A 165 -13.33 -16.37 -16.74
CA GLU A 165 -12.43 -16.98 -17.72
C GLU A 165 -11.17 -16.12 -17.92
N LEU A 166 -10.04 -16.76 -18.20
CA LEU A 166 -8.77 -16.07 -18.44
C LEU A 166 -8.65 -15.60 -19.89
N GLU A 167 -8.17 -14.37 -20.09
CA GLU A 167 -7.82 -13.87 -21.42
C GLU A 167 -6.48 -14.49 -21.88
N ARG A 168 -6.51 -15.15 -23.03
CA ARG A 168 -5.36 -15.90 -23.59
C ARG A 168 -4.83 -15.35 -24.92
N GLY A 169 -5.62 -14.50 -25.57
CA GLY A 169 -5.30 -13.92 -26.88
C GLY A 169 -4.34 -12.73 -26.82
N THR A 170 -4.22 -12.02 -27.94
CA THR A 170 -3.41 -10.80 -28.07
C THR A 170 -3.85 -9.74 -27.07
N GLY A 171 -2.92 -9.21 -26.27
CA GLY A 171 -3.21 -8.25 -25.22
C GLY A 171 -3.58 -8.85 -23.86
N ARG A 172 -3.47 -10.19 -23.70
CA ARG A 172 -3.56 -10.89 -22.41
C ARG A 172 -2.74 -10.23 -21.30
N LYS A 173 -1.58 -9.66 -21.57
CA LYS A 173 -0.73 -8.98 -20.56
C LYS A 173 -1.46 -7.85 -19.84
N LYS A 174 -2.43 -7.19 -20.48
CA LYS A 174 -3.26 -6.12 -19.88
C LYS A 174 -4.26 -6.67 -18.86
N TYR A 175 -4.58 -7.96 -18.93
CA TYR A 175 -5.41 -8.69 -17.98
C TYR A 175 -4.58 -9.26 -16.82
N TRP A 176 -3.33 -8.85 -16.64
CA TRP A 176 -2.53 -9.21 -15.47
C TRP A 176 -2.34 -8.03 -14.53
N SER A 177 -2.25 -8.34 -13.24
CA SER A 177 -1.94 -7.37 -12.20
C SER A 177 -0.56 -6.74 -12.43
N GLY A 178 -0.49 -5.41 -12.31
CA GLY A 178 0.77 -4.67 -12.35
C GLY A 178 1.61 -4.86 -11.08
N ARG A 179 2.83 -4.32 -11.07
CA ARG A 179 3.82 -4.44 -9.98
C ARG A 179 3.39 -3.92 -8.61
N GLY A 180 2.28 -3.18 -8.53
CA GLY A 180 1.74 -2.62 -7.30
C GLY A 180 0.94 -3.61 -6.46
N CYS A 181 0.68 -4.82 -6.96
CA CYS A 181 -0.06 -5.83 -6.23
C CYS A 181 0.86 -6.64 -5.31
N MET A 182 0.29 -7.29 -4.29
CA MET A 182 1.08 -8.14 -3.39
C MET A 182 1.64 -9.33 -4.18
N PHE A 183 0.78 -10.01 -4.93
CA PHE A 183 1.10 -11.14 -5.77
C PHE A 183 0.74 -10.82 -7.23
N ARG A 184 1.49 -11.39 -8.17
CA ARG A 184 1.13 -11.29 -9.59
C ARG A 184 0.00 -12.28 -9.88
N HIS A 185 -1.10 -11.80 -10.45
CA HIS A 185 -2.29 -12.62 -10.75
C HIS A 185 -2.99 -12.11 -12.02
N PRO A 186 -3.76 -12.96 -12.71
CA PRO A 186 -4.64 -12.53 -13.79
C PRO A 186 -5.93 -11.90 -13.24
N TYR A 187 -6.62 -11.15 -14.10
CA TYR A 187 -7.94 -10.58 -13.90
C TYR A 187 -8.92 -11.31 -14.83
N PRO A 188 -9.64 -12.33 -14.34
CA PRO A 188 -10.54 -13.10 -15.19
C PRO A 188 -11.76 -12.28 -15.62
N ILE A 189 -12.23 -12.50 -16.84
CA ILE A 189 -13.45 -11.92 -17.38
C ILE A 189 -14.65 -12.72 -16.88
N GLY A 190 -15.67 -12.05 -16.36
CA GLY A 190 -16.81 -12.69 -15.72
C GLY A 190 -16.60 -12.98 -14.23
N TYR A 191 -15.45 -12.60 -13.65
CA TYR A 191 -15.24 -12.68 -12.21
C TYR A 191 -16.36 -11.93 -11.47
N ARG A 192 -16.98 -12.56 -10.46
CA ARG A 192 -18.02 -11.97 -9.62
C ARG A 192 -17.74 -12.26 -8.15
N ALA A 193 -17.73 -11.22 -7.34
CA ALA A 193 -17.60 -11.30 -5.89
C ALA A 193 -18.51 -10.29 -5.19
N SER A 194 -18.78 -10.47 -3.91
CA SER A 194 -19.48 -9.48 -3.07
C SER A 194 -18.72 -9.18 -1.79
N LYS A 195 -18.90 -7.97 -1.27
CA LYS A 195 -18.25 -7.51 -0.05
C LYS A 195 -19.10 -6.47 0.69
N LEU A 196 -19.21 -6.62 2.00
CA LEU A 196 -19.72 -5.55 2.87
C LEU A 196 -18.62 -4.49 3.05
N ALA A 197 -18.87 -3.28 2.56
CA ALA A 197 -17.95 -2.14 2.70
C ALA A 197 -18.77 -0.85 2.85
N PHE A 198 -18.24 0.14 3.57
CA PHE A 198 -18.89 1.45 3.73
C PHE A 198 -20.37 1.41 4.22
N GLY A 199 -20.74 0.34 4.93
CA GLY A 199 -22.10 0.13 5.44
C GLY A 199 -23.09 -0.43 4.42
N GLU A 200 -22.65 -0.90 3.26
CA GLU A 200 -23.49 -1.45 2.20
C GLU A 200 -22.84 -2.70 1.58
N MET A 201 -23.67 -3.63 1.08
CA MET A 201 -23.19 -4.75 0.30
C MET A 201 -22.90 -4.30 -1.13
N TYR A 202 -21.70 -4.60 -1.60
CA TYR A 202 -21.30 -4.31 -2.98
C TYR A 202 -21.07 -5.59 -3.74
N THR A 203 -21.58 -5.67 -4.96
CA THR A 203 -21.23 -6.69 -5.95
C THR A 203 -20.14 -6.12 -6.85
N MET A 204 -19.05 -6.85 -7.01
CA MET A 204 -17.97 -6.47 -7.92
C MET A 204 -17.90 -7.45 -9.08
N THR A 205 -17.68 -6.92 -10.27
CA THR A 205 -17.52 -7.70 -11.50
C THR A 205 -16.35 -7.23 -12.33
N ILE A 206 -15.76 -8.15 -13.10
CA ILE A 206 -14.74 -7.85 -14.11
C ILE A 206 -15.29 -8.23 -15.47
N SER A 207 -15.30 -7.30 -16.42
CA SER A 207 -15.76 -7.56 -17.79
C SER A 207 -14.64 -7.29 -18.80
N LYS A 208 -14.73 -7.90 -19.98
CA LYS A 208 -13.86 -7.61 -21.11
C LYS A 208 -14.04 -6.15 -21.54
N GLY A 209 -12.95 -5.44 -21.76
CA GLY A 209 -12.94 -4.09 -22.33
C GLY A 209 -11.98 -4.02 -23.50
N GLU A 210 -12.12 -2.96 -24.31
CA GLU A 210 -11.33 -2.73 -25.52
C GLU A 210 -9.82 -2.63 -25.24
N THR A 211 -9.47 -1.99 -24.12
CA THR A 211 -8.08 -1.73 -23.73
C THR A 211 -7.60 -2.59 -22.56
N GLY A 212 -8.40 -3.55 -22.10
CA GLY A 212 -8.14 -4.36 -20.92
C GLY A 212 -9.38 -4.58 -20.06
N PRO A 213 -9.23 -5.13 -18.84
CA PRO A 213 -10.36 -5.43 -17.97
C PRO A 213 -11.06 -4.15 -17.48
N VAL A 214 -12.39 -4.21 -17.41
CA VAL A 214 -13.23 -3.17 -16.79
C VAL A 214 -13.76 -3.69 -15.47
N PHE A 215 -13.41 -3.00 -14.41
CA PHE A 215 -13.81 -3.31 -13.05
C PHE A 215 -15.07 -2.52 -12.71
N THR A 216 -16.10 -3.21 -12.24
CA THR A 216 -17.37 -2.61 -11.84
C THR A 216 -17.66 -2.93 -10.38
N VAL A 217 -18.18 -1.96 -9.64
CA VAL A 217 -18.67 -2.13 -8.27
C VAL A 217 -20.07 -1.55 -8.23
N GLU A 218 -21.04 -2.35 -7.80
CA GLU A 218 -22.44 -1.99 -7.71
C GLU A 218 -22.92 -2.12 -6.26
N GLY A 219 -23.46 -1.05 -5.70
CA GLY A 219 -24.06 -1.07 -4.38
C GLY A 219 -25.46 -1.66 -4.44
N GLU A 220 -25.72 -2.73 -3.70
CA GLU A 220 -26.98 -3.47 -3.72
C GLU A 220 -28.16 -2.64 -3.19
N SER A 221 -27.94 -1.84 -2.15
CA SER A 221 -29.00 -1.00 -1.55
C SER A 221 -29.18 0.33 -2.27
N SER A 222 -28.10 0.88 -2.82
CA SER A 222 -28.09 2.19 -3.47
C SER A 222 -28.33 2.13 -4.98
N GLY A 223 -28.17 0.96 -5.61
CA GLY A 223 -28.21 0.77 -7.07
C GLY A 223 -27.11 1.53 -7.81
N LYS A 224 -26.11 2.06 -7.10
CA LYS A 224 -25.06 2.91 -7.70
C LYS A 224 -23.98 2.03 -8.28
N ILE A 225 -23.69 2.26 -9.56
CA ILE A 225 -22.66 1.54 -10.30
C ILE A 225 -21.44 2.45 -10.48
N PHE A 226 -20.26 1.90 -10.19
CA PHE A 226 -18.97 2.55 -10.31
C PHE A 226 -18.08 1.70 -11.22
N LYS A 227 -17.42 2.32 -12.21
CA LYS A 227 -16.58 1.61 -13.17
C LYS A 227 -15.17 2.20 -13.22
N GLY A 228 -14.19 1.39 -13.57
CA GLY A 228 -12.84 1.86 -13.86
C GLY A 228 -11.94 0.78 -14.49
N PHE A 229 -10.81 1.22 -15.05
CA PHE A 229 -9.83 0.34 -15.72
C PHE A 229 -8.78 -0.25 -14.76
N THR A 230 -8.90 0.03 -13.47
CA THR A 230 -8.06 -0.56 -12.42
C THR A 230 -8.96 -1.04 -11.30
N PRO A 231 -8.58 -2.08 -10.54
CA PRO A 231 -9.42 -2.60 -9.46
C PRO A 231 -9.71 -1.56 -8.38
N THR A 232 -8.81 -0.60 -8.16
CA THR A 232 -8.97 0.43 -7.12
C THR A 232 -9.86 1.59 -7.54
N ALA A 233 -9.97 1.89 -8.84
CA ALA A 233 -10.74 3.02 -9.35
C ALA A 233 -12.24 3.00 -8.95
N PRO A 234 -13.02 1.93 -9.21
CA PRO A 234 -14.44 1.94 -8.87
C PRO A 234 -14.67 2.02 -7.35
N TRP A 235 -13.81 1.36 -6.56
CA TRP A 235 -13.88 1.44 -5.10
C TRP A 235 -13.51 2.82 -4.53
N THR A 236 -12.60 3.54 -5.19
CA THR A 236 -12.26 4.92 -4.81
C THR A 236 -13.47 5.84 -5.02
N GLU A 237 -14.19 5.67 -6.13
CA GLU A 237 -15.42 6.42 -6.40
C GLU A 237 -16.56 6.04 -5.44
N ALA A 238 -16.70 4.74 -5.12
CA ALA A 238 -17.64 4.29 -4.10
C ALA A 238 -17.34 4.92 -2.73
N CYS A 239 -16.07 4.91 -2.31
CA CYS A 239 -15.60 5.54 -1.07
C CYS A 239 -15.92 7.03 -1.02
N LYS A 240 -15.63 7.77 -2.10
CA LYS A 240 -15.95 9.21 -2.21
C LYS A 240 -17.44 9.51 -2.09
N LYS A 241 -18.32 8.64 -2.58
CA LYS A 241 -19.78 8.81 -2.49
C LYS A 241 -20.39 8.23 -1.20
N SER A 242 -19.58 7.57 -0.37
CA SER A 242 -20.00 7.00 0.91
C SER A 242 -19.79 7.98 2.07
N LYS A 243 -20.22 7.58 3.27
CA LYS A 243 -19.95 8.30 4.52
C LYS A 243 -18.48 8.14 5.00
N SER A 244 -17.73 7.21 4.41
CA SER A 244 -16.36 6.86 4.81
C SER A 244 -15.29 7.60 3.98
N GLN A 245 -15.57 8.85 3.59
CA GLN A 245 -14.65 9.65 2.78
C GLN A 245 -13.26 9.72 3.42
N GLY A 246 -12.22 9.50 2.61
CA GLY A 246 -10.82 9.54 3.07
C GLY A 246 -10.24 8.20 3.55
N THR A 247 -11.06 7.13 3.62
CA THR A 247 -10.55 5.78 3.90
C THR A 247 -9.63 5.33 2.77
N ARG A 248 -8.46 4.79 3.11
CA ARG A 248 -7.55 4.20 2.13
C ARG A 248 -8.18 2.94 1.55
N VAL A 249 -8.30 2.90 0.23
CA VAL A 249 -8.92 1.80 -0.50
C VAL A 249 -7.85 1.00 -1.25
N SER A 250 -7.93 -0.32 -1.18
CA SER A 250 -7.14 -1.24 -2.02
C SER A 250 -8.09 -2.12 -2.82
N GLY A 251 -8.14 -1.86 -4.14
CA GLY A 251 -8.95 -2.66 -5.06
C GLY A 251 -8.60 -4.14 -5.04
N PRO A 252 -7.33 -4.54 -5.26
CA PRO A 252 -6.94 -5.95 -5.23
C PRO A 252 -7.32 -6.66 -3.93
N LEU A 253 -7.18 -5.96 -2.79
CA LEU A 253 -7.63 -6.48 -1.49
C LEU A 253 -9.14 -6.69 -1.49
N PHE A 254 -9.95 -5.71 -1.89
CA PHE A 254 -11.41 -5.82 -1.82
C PHE A 254 -11.95 -6.86 -2.80
N TYR A 255 -11.31 -7.02 -3.97
CA TYR A 255 -11.61 -8.09 -4.93
C TYR A 255 -11.19 -9.49 -4.45
N GLY A 256 -10.41 -9.61 -3.39
CA GLY A 256 -9.94 -10.90 -2.86
C GLY A 256 -8.61 -11.38 -3.44
N PHE A 257 -8.00 -10.63 -4.37
CA PHE A 257 -6.74 -11.00 -5.02
C PHE A 257 -5.49 -10.86 -4.13
N SER A 258 -5.65 -10.42 -2.89
CA SER A 258 -4.57 -10.46 -1.89
C SER A 258 -4.57 -11.74 -1.06
N ASP A 259 -5.54 -12.64 -1.25
CA ASP A 259 -5.68 -13.88 -0.49
C ASP A 259 -5.08 -15.08 -1.24
N ALA A 260 -4.37 -15.95 -0.51
CA ALA A 260 -3.73 -17.13 -1.06
C ALA A 260 -4.73 -18.15 -1.65
N ILE A 261 -5.93 -18.26 -1.07
CA ILE A 261 -6.98 -19.14 -1.58
C ILE A 261 -7.45 -18.65 -2.96
N THR A 262 -7.63 -17.34 -3.13
CA THR A 262 -7.94 -16.77 -4.45
C THR A 262 -6.82 -17.02 -5.43
N MET A 263 -5.55 -16.83 -5.03
CA MET A 263 -4.41 -17.10 -5.92
C MET A 263 -4.38 -18.57 -6.35
N LYS A 264 -4.61 -19.49 -5.41
CA LYS A 264 -4.69 -20.92 -5.68
C LYS A 264 -5.82 -21.27 -6.66
N LEU A 265 -7.00 -20.68 -6.46
CA LEU A 265 -8.14 -20.84 -7.37
C LEU A 265 -7.82 -20.36 -8.78
N LEU A 266 -7.14 -19.21 -8.92
CA LEU A 266 -6.75 -18.67 -10.23
C LEU A 266 -5.71 -19.55 -10.93
N GLU A 267 -4.74 -20.09 -10.19
CA GLU A 267 -3.70 -21.01 -10.71
C GLU A 267 -4.29 -22.33 -11.22
N GLU A 268 -5.43 -22.76 -10.67
CA GLU A 268 -6.13 -23.98 -11.08
C GLU A 268 -7.11 -23.76 -12.25
N MET A 269 -7.28 -22.51 -12.71
CA MET A 269 -8.16 -22.21 -13.84
C MET A 269 -7.58 -22.72 -15.16
N ASP A 270 -8.48 -23.13 -16.04
CA ASP A 270 -8.10 -23.62 -17.36
C ASP A 270 -7.42 -22.51 -18.19
N GLY A 271 -6.30 -22.86 -18.83
CA GLY A 271 -5.48 -21.92 -19.60
C GLY A 271 -4.66 -20.92 -18.78
N TYR A 272 -4.49 -21.13 -17.47
CA TYR A 272 -3.60 -20.29 -16.64
C TYR A 272 -2.17 -20.26 -17.17
N GLU A 273 -1.63 -21.42 -17.55
CA GLU A 273 -0.28 -21.54 -18.11
C GLU A 273 -0.13 -20.69 -19.38
N GLU A 274 -1.05 -20.82 -20.34
CA GLU A 274 -1.07 -20.03 -21.58
C GLU A 274 -1.17 -18.53 -21.32
N ALA A 275 -2.02 -18.13 -20.37
CA ALA A 275 -2.19 -16.74 -19.99
C ALA A 275 -0.94 -16.16 -19.31
N SER A 276 -0.14 -17.00 -18.62
CA SER A 276 1.02 -16.60 -17.84
C SER A 276 2.27 -16.33 -18.69
N LEU A 277 2.32 -16.93 -19.89
CA LEU A 277 3.43 -16.80 -20.83
C LEU A 277 3.64 -15.33 -21.21
N PRO A 278 4.91 -14.89 -21.37
CA PRO A 278 5.19 -13.57 -21.93
C PRO A 278 4.48 -13.45 -23.29
N GLU A 279 3.97 -12.25 -23.58
CA GLU A 279 3.56 -11.94 -24.96
C GLU A 279 4.83 -11.78 -25.79
N GLU A 280 4.85 -12.38 -26.97
CA GLU A 280 5.87 -12.09 -27.97
C GLU A 280 5.72 -10.61 -28.33
N GLU A 281 6.80 -9.85 -28.17
CA GLU A 281 6.82 -8.47 -28.62
C GLU A 281 6.75 -8.52 -30.15
N GLU A 282 5.66 -8.02 -30.73
CA GLU A 282 5.64 -7.73 -32.16
C GLU A 282 6.81 -6.78 -32.40
N GLU A 283 7.88 -7.30 -32.99
CA GLU A 283 8.97 -6.48 -33.51
C GLU A 283 8.32 -5.43 -34.40
N ASN A 284 8.35 -4.18 -33.96
CA ASN A 284 7.95 -3.05 -34.77
C ASN A 284 8.77 -3.14 -36.06
N GLN A 285 8.13 -3.62 -37.13
CA GLN A 285 8.58 -3.37 -38.48
C GLN A 285 8.44 -1.86 -38.70
N GLU A 286 9.50 -1.12 -38.38
CA GLU A 286 9.79 0.16 -39.00
C GLU A 286 10.09 -0.12 -40.48
N GLU A 287 9.04 -0.31 -41.27
CA GLU A 287 9.02 -0.16 -42.73
C GLU A 287 7.95 0.92 -42.99
N GLU A 288 8.15 2.03 -43.70
CA GLU A 288 9.21 2.60 -44.54
C GLU A 288 8.97 4.13 -44.59
#